data_AF-E2A3Z9-F1
#
_entry.id   AF-E2A3Z9-F1
#
_cell.length_a   1.000
_cell.length_b   1.000
_cell.length_c   1.000
_cell.angle_alpha   90.00
_cell.angle_beta   90.00
_cell.angle_gamma   90.00
#
_symmetry.space_group_name_H-M   'P 1'
#
loop_
_entity.id
_entity.type
_entity.pdbx_description
1 polymer ?
#
loop_
_entity_poly.entity_id
_entity_poly.type
_entity_poly.pdbx_seq_one_letter_code
_entity_poly.pdbx_strand_id
1 'polypeptide(L)'
;MNTATLASIGYRVSVRQKTLVDVFNTSMRLYVSVASYKYAIDEIQFVLQCCGHTSYTDWFLFDWQKVDYASREEMAGQSRISDEDYRDLGVPFSCCNLRVVAPCMHMQITDEKTINVNGCAEVISPILLRIVIVAYIMTSTLIIIQVLLVFLITRVRYLT
;
A
#
# COMPACT_ATOMS: atom_id res chain seq x y z
N MET A 1 27.00 -12.54 -5.19
CA MET A 1 25.71 -12.25 -4.54
C MET A 1 25.16 -13.58 -4.05
N ASN A 2 25.17 -13.80 -2.74
CA ASN A 2 25.11 -15.16 -2.18
C ASN A 2 23.69 -15.73 -2.25
N THR A 3 23.58 -17.02 -2.51
CA THR A 3 22.33 -17.81 -2.40
C THR A 3 21.59 -17.58 -1.08
N ALA A 4 22.33 -17.26 -0.01
CA ALA A 4 21.80 -16.83 1.28
C ALA A 4 20.97 -15.53 1.23
N THR A 5 21.34 -14.57 0.37
CA THR A 5 20.59 -13.31 0.17
C THR A 5 19.26 -13.58 -0.54
N LEU A 6 19.26 -14.49 -1.51
CA LEU A 6 18.08 -14.95 -2.24
C LEU A 6 17.09 -15.72 -1.36
N ALA A 7 17.62 -16.65 -0.56
CA ALA A 7 16.83 -17.36 0.45
C ALA A 7 16.25 -16.39 1.50
N SER A 8 17.03 -15.39 1.92
CA SER A 8 16.55 -14.38 2.88
C SER A 8 15.47 -13.46 2.29
N ILE A 9 15.56 -13.07 1.01
CA ILE A 9 14.51 -12.26 0.36
C ILE A 9 13.25 -13.11 0.14
N GLY A 10 13.39 -14.34 -0.35
CA GLY A 10 12.25 -15.25 -0.52
C GLY A 10 11.56 -15.68 0.79
N TYR A 11 12.32 -15.80 1.88
CA TYR A 11 11.78 -16.16 3.20
C TYR A 11 11.16 -14.97 3.93
N ARG A 12 11.70 -13.76 3.79
CA ARG A 12 11.20 -12.56 4.50
C ARG A 12 10.07 -11.84 3.78
N VAL A 13 9.93 -11.99 2.46
CA VAL A 13 8.79 -11.41 1.73
C VAL A 13 7.57 -12.30 1.96
N SER A 14 6.83 -12.00 3.03
CA SER A 14 5.52 -12.60 3.28
C SER A 14 4.49 -11.97 2.33
N VAL A 15 4.23 -12.64 1.21
CA VAL A 15 3.18 -12.28 0.23
C VAL A 15 1.76 -12.54 0.77
N ARG A 16 1.64 -12.92 2.05
CA ARG A 16 0.34 -13.19 2.65
C ARG A 16 -0.44 -11.89 2.78
N GLN A 17 -1.67 -11.90 2.27
CA GLN A 17 -2.63 -10.81 2.40
C GLN A 17 -2.81 -10.35 3.86
N LYS A 18 -2.74 -11.25 4.85
CA LYS A 18 -2.79 -10.89 6.28
C LYS A 18 -1.67 -9.94 6.69
N THR A 19 -0.44 -10.18 6.24
CA THR A 19 0.70 -9.29 6.49
C THR A 19 0.45 -7.90 5.91
N LEU A 20 -0.12 -7.83 4.69
CA LEU A 20 -0.46 -6.55 4.06
C LEU A 20 -1.52 -5.80 4.86
N VAL A 21 -2.55 -6.51 5.35
CA VAL A 21 -3.57 -5.93 6.22
C VAL A 21 -2.93 -5.33 7.48
N ASP A 22 -2.05 -6.06 8.15
CA ASP A 22 -1.39 -5.58 9.38
C ASP A 22 -0.50 -4.36 9.14
N VAL A 23 0.27 -4.38 8.05
CA VAL A 23 1.14 -3.26 7.64
C VAL A 23 0.31 -2.02 7.31
N PHE A 24 -0.77 -2.17 6.54
CA PHE A 24 -1.65 -1.06 6.22
C PHE A 24 -2.35 -0.52 7.47
N ASN A 25 -2.92 -1.38 8.32
CA ASN A 25 -3.57 -0.96 9.56
C ASN A 25 -2.62 -0.16 10.46
N THR A 26 -1.37 -0.62 10.61
CA THR A 26 -0.34 0.12 11.36
C THR A 26 -0.02 1.47 10.71
N SER A 27 0.10 1.48 9.38
CA SER A 27 0.37 2.69 8.60
C SER A 27 -0.78 3.70 8.68
N MET A 28 -2.03 3.26 8.62
CA MET A 28 -3.23 4.08 8.70
C MET A 28 -3.37 4.77 10.06
N ARG A 29 -2.94 4.12 11.15
CA ARG A 29 -2.86 4.76 12.48
C ARG A 29 -1.85 5.91 12.55
N LEU A 30 -0.84 5.89 11.68
CA LEU A 30 0.18 6.93 11.57
C LEU A 30 -0.12 7.97 10.48
N TYR A 31 -1.25 7.80 9.78
CA TYR A 31 -1.63 8.65 8.65
C TYR A 31 -1.65 10.14 9.00
N VAL A 32 -2.25 10.48 10.13
CA VAL A 32 -2.37 11.86 10.62
C VAL A 32 -1.06 12.40 11.17
N SER A 33 -0.31 11.57 11.89
CA SER A 33 0.80 12.03 12.73
C SER A 33 2.13 12.10 11.97
N VAL A 34 2.26 11.39 10.85
CA VAL A 34 3.53 11.27 10.12
C VAL A 34 3.31 11.44 8.61
N ALA A 35 3.84 12.54 8.07
CA ALA A 35 3.65 12.94 6.67
C ALA A 35 4.09 11.85 5.65
N SER A 36 5.14 11.08 5.95
CA SER A 36 5.58 10.00 5.05
C SER A 36 4.56 8.87 4.94
N TYR A 37 3.84 8.56 6.01
CA TYR A 37 2.77 7.55 5.98
C TYR A 37 1.55 8.06 5.24
N LYS A 38 1.18 9.34 5.42
CA LYS A 38 0.14 9.99 4.60
C LYS A 38 0.47 9.89 3.12
N TYR A 39 1.66 10.36 2.73
CA TYR A 39 2.10 10.35 1.34
C TYR A 39 2.08 8.94 0.74
N ALA A 40 2.66 7.96 1.45
CA ALA A 40 2.70 6.58 0.96
C ALA A 40 1.30 5.96 0.83
N ILE A 41 0.40 6.19 1.81
CA ILE A 41 -0.97 5.68 1.75
C ILE A 41 -1.76 6.35 0.63
N ASP A 42 -1.67 7.68 0.52
CA ASP A 42 -2.39 8.45 -0.50
C ASP A 42 -1.94 8.02 -1.90
N GLU A 43 -0.63 7.86 -2.13
CA GLU A 43 -0.09 7.40 -3.40
C GLU A 43 -0.57 5.99 -3.75
N ILE A 44 -0.51 5.05 -2.80
CA ILE A 44 -0.92 3.66 -3.06
C ILE A 44 -2.43 3.59 -3.38
N GLN A 45 -3.27 4.25 -2.58
CA GLN A 45 -4.73 4.23 -2.78
C GLN A 45 -5.12 4.86 -4.13
N PHE A 46 -4.48 5.98 -4.46
CA PHE A 46 -4.73 6.70 -5.71
C PHE A 46 -4.26 5.89 -6.93
N VAL A 47 -3.02 5.39 -6.92
CA VAL A 47 -2.43 4.68 -8.07
C VAL A 47 -3.10 3.32 -8.29
N LEU A 48 -3.38 2.58 -7.21
CA LEU A 48 -3.95 1.24 -7.31
C LEU A 48 -5.47 1.21 -7.33
N GLN A 49 -6.13 2.38 -7.19
CA GLN A 49 -7.59 2.50 -7.18
C GLN A 49 -8.23 1.56 -6.14
N CYS A 50 -7.74 1.66 -4.90
CA CYS A 50 -8.20 0.89 -3.74
C CYS A 50 -8.37 1.83 -2.53
N CYS A 51 -9.05 1.38 -1.48
CA CYS A 51 -9.25 2.19 -0.28
C CYS A 51 -9.24 1.32 0.98
N GLY A 52 -8.52 1.78 2.01
CA GLY A 52 -8.33 1.01 3.25
C GLY A 52 -7.47 -0.24 3.06
N HIS A 53 -7.40 -1.09 4.07
CA HIS A 53 -6.63 -2.32 4.01
C HIS A 53 -7.45 -3.47 3.42
N THR A 54 -8.68 -3.65 3.91
CA THR A 54 -9.66 -4.66 3.50
C THR A 54 -10.87 -4.00 2.83
N SER A 55 -11.26 -2.80 3.27
CA SER A 55 -12.36 -2.03 2.68
C SER A 55 -12.22 -0.55 3.02
N TYR A 56 -12.90 0.32 2.26
CA TYR A 56 -12.96 1.75 2.54
C TYR A 56 -13.45 2.08 3.97
N THR A 57 -14.30 1.22 4.53
CA THR A 57 -14.85 1.37 5.89
C THR A 57 -13.80 1.23 7.00
N ASP A 58 -12.60 0.72 6.69
CA ASP A 58 -11.49 0.65 7.64
C ASP A 58 -11.11 2.05 8.16
N TRP A 59 -11.33 3.10 7.35
CA TRP A 59 -11.10 4.49 7.74
C TRP A 59 -12.05 4.96 8.85
N PHE A 60 -13.23 4.36 9.02
CA PHE A 60 -14.19 4.75 10.04
C PHE A 60 -13.78 4.31 11.45
N LEU A 61 -12.72 3.50 11.55
CA LEU A 61 -12.14 3.03 12.80
C LEU A 61 -11.13 4.01 13.39
N PHE A 62 -10.71 5.04 12.63
CA PHE A 62 -9.67 5.97 13.04
C PHE A 62 -10.11 7.42 12.86
N ASP A 63 -9.57 8.28 13.71
CA ASP A 63 -9.87 9.71 13.74
C ASP A 63 -8.95 10.47 12.78
N TRP A 64 -9.10 10.22 11.48
CA TRP A 64 -8.18 10.72 10.46
C TRP A 64 -8.55 12.11 9.92
N GLN A 65 -9.79 12.57 10.15
CA GLN A 65 -10.33 13.84 9.66
C GLN A 65 -9.94 15.05 10.51
N LYS A 66 -9.40 14.85 11.72
CA LYS A 66 -9.03 15.93 12.65
C LYS A 66 -7.75 16.69 12.28
N VAL A 67 -7.19 16.47 11.09
CA VAL A 67 -6.04 17.24 10.61
C VAL A 67 -6.54 18.33 9.69
N ASP A 68 -6.68 19.47 10.33
CA ASP A 68 -7.09 20.77 9.81
C ASP A 68 -6.41 21.12 8.47
N TYR A 69 -7.20 21.27 7.40
CA TYR A 69 -6.79 22.06 6.24
C TYR A 69 -6.95 23.57 6.50
N ALA A 70 -7.57 23.97 7.61
CA ALA A 70 -7.65 25.37 8.03
C ALA A 70 -6.52 25.70 9.00
N SER A 71 -5.98 26.92 8.87
CA SER A 71 -5.10 27.48 9.89
C SER A 71 -5.84 27.59 11.21
N ARG A 72 -5.20 27.15 12.30
CA ARG A 72 -5.65 27.18 13.71
C ARG A 72 -6.21 28.53 14.20
N GLU A 73 -6.04 29.60 13.43
CA GLU A 73 -6.58 30.95 13.67
C GLU A 73 -8.07 31.11 13.30
N GLU A 74 -8.65 30.27 12.42
CA GLU A 74 -10.08 30.34 12.07
C GLU A 74 -11.00 29.58 13.03
N MET A 75 -10.49 28.68 13.87
CA MET A 75 -11.28 27.85 14.79
C MET A 75 -11.24 28.30 16.26
N ALA A 76 -10.83 29.53 16.55
CA ALA A 76 -10.88 30.07 17.92
C ALA A 76 -12.31 30.46 18.38
N GLY A 77 -13.29 30.52 17.46
CA GLY A 77 -14.64 31.01 17.72
C GLY A 77 -15.75 29.96 17.79
N GLN A 78 -15.53 28.72 17.34
CA GLN A 78 -16.57 27.70 17.35
C GLN A 78 -16.60 26.97 18.70
N SER A 79 -17.74 27.07 19.39
CA SER A 79 -18.08 26.22 20.53
C SER A 79 -17.88 24.75 20.16
N ARG A 80 -17.15 24.01 21.01
CA ARG A 80 -16.99 22.56 20.90
C ARG A 80 -18.36 21.89 20.97
N ILE A 81 -18.97 21.64 19.82
CA ILE A 81 -20.14 20.78 19.73
C ILE A 81 -19.64 19.37 20.01
N SER A 82 -19.99 18.89 21.20
CA SER A 82 -19.88 17.50 21.57
C SER A 82 -20.91 16.71 20.76
N ASP A 83 -20.46 16.01 19.72
CA ASP A 83 -21.22 14.92 19.10
C ASP A 83 -20.29 13.73 18.89
N GLU A 84 -20.35 12.79 19.83
CA GLU A 84 -19.65 11.50 19.77
C GLU A 84 -20.30 10.50 18.80
N ASP A 85 -21.32 10.89 18.02
CA ASP A 85 -22.15 9.94 17.24
C ASP A 85 -22.18 10.19 15.72
N TYR A 86 -21.42 11.16 15.23
CA TYR A 86 -21.26 11.38 13.79
C TYR A 86 -19.77 11.36 13.43
N ARG A 87 -19.16 10.17 13.44
CA ARG A 87 -17.95 9.99 12.63
C ARG A 87 -18.38 10.23 11.19
N ASP A 88 -18.06 11.40 10.64
CA ASP A 88 -18.33 11.72 9.24
C ASP A 88 -17.88 10.53 8.39
N LEU A 89 -18.84 9.79 7.81
CA LEU A 89 -18.60 8.62 6.98
C LEU A 89 -17.81 9.06 5.77
N GLY A 90 -16.50 9.08 5.92
CA GLY A 90 -15.59 9.67 4.96
C GLY A 90 -14.31 8.89 4.87
N VAL A 91 -13.67 9.06 3.73
CA VAL A 91 -12.37 8.49 3.40
C VAL A 91 -11.45 9.58 2.86
N PRO A 92 -10.12 9.37 2.90
CA PRO A 92 -9.19 10.28 2.26
C PRO A 92 -9.52 10.48 0.78
N PHE A 93 -9.21 11.66 0.25
CA PHE A 93 -9.39 11.97 -1.17
C PHE A 93 -8.69 10.96 -2.10
N SER A 94 -7.59 10.34 -1.66
CA SER A 94 -6.91 9.28 -2.42
C SER A 94 -7.79 8.06 -2.72
N CYS A 95 -8.90 7.87 -2.00
CA CYS A 95 -9.87 6.80 -2.26
C CYS A 95 -10.82 7.10 -3.42
N CYS A 96 -10.78 8.29 -4.02
CA CYS A 96 -11.65 8.63 -5.15
C CYS A 96 -11.46 7.70 -6.35
N ASN A 97 -12.58 7.33 -6.99
CA ASN A 97 -12.59 6.48 -8.16
C ASN A 97 -12.39 7.32 -9.43
N LEU A 98 -11.20 7.22 -10.04
CA LEU A 98 -10.83 7.98 -11.24
C LEU A 98 -11.52 7.47 -12.51
N ARG A 99 -12.22 6.33 -12.44
CA ARG A 99 -12.95 5.75 -13.58
C ARG A 99 -14.36 6.30 -13.71
N VAL A 100 -14.81 7.10 -12.74
CA VAL A 100 -16.15 7.68 -12.70
C VAL A 100 -16.05 9.18 -12.97
N VAL A 101 -16.93 9.67 -13.84
CA VAL A 101 -16.99 11.09 -14.24
C VAL A 101 -17.72 11.97 -13.24
N ALA A 102 -18.47 11.37 -12.31
CA ALA A 102 -19.17 12.09 -11.26
C ALA A 102 -18.16 12.68 -10.25
N PRO A 103 -18.49 13.82 -9.61
CA PRO A 103 -17.68 14.36 -8.53
C PRO A 103 -17.46 13.33 -7.43
N CYS A 104 -16.23 13.26 -6.91
CA CYS A 104 -15.91 12.34 -5.84
C CYS A 104 -16.57 12.76 -4.52
N MET A 105 -17.42 11.89 -3.96
CA MET A 105 -18.08 12.11 -2.67
C MET A 105 -17.36 11.33 -1.57
N HIS A 106 -16.15 11.77 -1.23
CA HIS A 106 -15.31 11.11 -0.22
C HIS A 106 -15.58 11.60 1.22
N MET A 107 -16.26 12.73 1.40
CA MET A 107 -16.81 13.18 2.68
C MET A 107 -18.32 12.97 2.64
N GLN A 108 -18.89 12.50 3.76
CA GLN A 108 -20.34 12.22 3.86
C GLN A 108 -20.82 11.34 2.70
N ILE A 109 -20.24 10.15 2.58
CA ILE A 109 -20.44 9.23 1.45
C ILE A 109 -21.94 8.92 1.30
N THR A 110 -22.54 9.44 0.23
CA THR A 110 -23.93 9.18 -0.18
C THR A 110 -24.04 8.30 -1.43
N ASP A 111 -22.96 8.23 -2.23
CA ASP A 111 -22.82 7.31 -3.36
C ASP A 111 -21.41 6.70 -3.36
N GLU A 112 -21.34 5.42 -2.99
CA GLU A 112 -20.11 4.65 -2.95
C GLU A 112 -19.48 4.41 -4.34
N LYS A 113 -20.20 4.66 -5.45
CA LYS A 113 -19.65 4.53 -6.81
C LYS A 113 -18.53 5.52 -7.09
N THR A 114 -18.55 6.66 -6.40
CA THR A 114 -17.58 7.76 -6.59
C THR A 114 -16.24 7.49 -5.89
N ILE A 115 -16.15 6.43 -5.09
CA ILE A 115 -14.96 6.00 -4.37
C ILE A 115 -14.59 4.54 -4.71
N ASN A 116 -13.37 4.16 -4.38
CA ASN A 116 -12.92 2.78 -4.45
C ASN A 116 -13.34 2.05 -3.17
N VAL A 117 -14.14 0.99 -3.29
CA VAL A 117 -14.65 0.24 -2.12
C VAL A 117 -13.77 -0.94 -1.70
N ASN A 118 -12.94 -1.43 -2.63
CA ASN A 118 -12.09 -2.60 -2.44
C ASN A 118 -10.82 -2.25 -1.65
N GLY A 119 -10.45 -3.11 -0.71
CA GLY A 119 -9.23 -2.99 0.08
C GLY A 119 -7.94 -3.14 -0.72
N CYS A 120 -6.92 -2.39 -0.33
CA CYS A 120 -5.62 -2.44 -1.00
C CYS A 120 -4.88 -3.78 -0.82
N ALA A 121 -5.14 -4.53 0.27
CA ALA A 121 -4.48 -5.82 0.48
C ALA A 121 -4.84 -6.86 -0.60
N GLU A 122 -6.09 -6.85 -1.09
CA GLU A 122 -6.54 -7.74 -2.16
C GLU A 122 -5.89 -7.38 -3.51
N VAL A 123 -5.74 -6.08 -3.79
CA VAL A 123 -5.12 -5.58 -5.03
C VAL A 123 -3.60 -5.81 -5.04
N ILE A 124 -2.93 -5.57 -3.92
CA ILE A 124 -1.46 -5.63 -3.80
C ILE A 124 -0.96 -7.08 -3.73
N SER A 125 -1.69 -7.97 -3.07
CA SER A 125 -1.31 -9.38 -2.90
C SER A 125 -0.87 -10.08 -4.20
N PRO A 126 -1.66 -10.08 -5.29
CA PRO A 126 -1.26 -10.71 -6.56
C PRO A 126 -0.12 -9.95 -7.27
N ILE A 127 0.00 -8.64 -7.08
CA ILE A 127 1.10 -7.84 -7.65
C ILE A 127 2.42 -8.28 -7.02
N LEU A 128 2.47 -8.37 -5.69
CA LEU A 128 3.66 -8.83 -4.97
C LEU A 128 4.00 -10.27 -5.32
N LEU A 129 3.00 -11.14 -5.45
CA LEU A 129 3.20 -12.53 -5.85
C LEU A 129 3.88 -12.63 -7.23
N ARG A 130 3.40 -11.84 -8.20
CA ARG A 130 4.01 -11.78 -9.53
C ARG A 130 5.44 -11.24 -9.49
N ILE A 131 5.68 -10.18 -8.72
CA ILE A 131 7.03 -9.61 -8.57
C ILE A 131 8.00 -10.64 -7.97
N VAL A 132 7.59 -11.36 -6.92
CA VAL A 132 8.41 -12.41 -6.30
C VAL A 132 8.71 -13.54 -7.27
N ILE A 133 7.72 -14.01 -8.02
CA ILE A 133 7.92 -15.07 -9.03
C ILE A 133 8.90 -14.62 -10.12
N VAL A 134 8.71 -13.42 -10.67
CA VAL A 134 9.59 -12.88 -11.71
C VAL A 134 11.01 -12.69 -11.17
N ALA A 135 11.16 -12.12 -9.98
CA ALA A 135 12.46 -11.96 -9.33
C ALA A 135 13.14 -13.31 -9.09
N TYR A 136 12.39 -14.33 -8.65
CA TYR A 136 12.91 -15.68 -8.46
C TYR A 136 13.39 -16.31 -9.77
N ILE A 137 12.61 -16.18 -10.86
CA ILE A 137 13.00 -16.69 -12.18
C ILE A 137 14.26 -15.97 -12.68
N MET A 138 14.27 -14.64 -12.66
CA MET A 138 15.40 -13.82 -13.12
C MET A 138 16.68 -14.12 -12.34
N THR A 139 16.58 -14.34 -11.04
CA THR A 139 17.75 -14.63 -10.21
C THR A 139 18.24 -16.06 -10.40
N SER A 140 17.33 -17.02 -10.58
CA SER A 140 17.68 -18.40 -10.90
C SER A 140 18.40 -18.51 -12.25
N THR A 141 17.91 -17.81 -13.29
CA THR A 141 18.58 -17.80 -14.61
C THR A 141 19.96 -17.17 -14.54
N LEU A 142 20.13 -16.07 -13.79
CA LEU A 142 21.44 -15.46 -13.57
C LEU A 142 22.43 -16.42 -12.88
N ILE A 143 21.98 -17.19 -11.88
CA ILE A 143 22.83 -18.18 -11.21
C ILE A 143 23.24 -19.29 -12.18
N ILE A 144 22.32 -19.81 -12.98
CA ILE A 144 22.61 -20.86 -13.97
C ILE A 144 23.65 -20.37 -14.97
N ILE A 145 23.50 -19.15 -15.50
CA ILE A 145 24.45 -18.55 -16.44
C ILE A 145 25.84 -18.40 -15.77
N GLN A 146 25.90 -17.93 -14.54
CA GLN A 146 27.17 -17.80 -13.81
C GLN A 146 27.88 -19.16 -13.63
N VAL A 147 27.15 -20.21 -13.26
CA VAL A 147 27.70 -21.57 -13.10
C VAL A 147 28.22 -22.12 -14.44
N LEU A 148 27.46 -21.96 -15.53
CA LEU A 148 27.87 -22.40 -16.86
C LEU A 148 29.14 -21.67 -17.33
N LEU A 149 29.24 -20.36 -17.11
CA LEU A 149 30.43 -19.59 -17.46
C LEU A 149 31.66 -20.07 -16.68
N VAL A 150 31.54 -20.30 -15.37
CA VAL A 150 32.63 -20.83 -14.54
C VAL A 150 33.06 -22.23 -15.01
N PHE A 151 32.10 -23.08 -15.35
CA PHE A 151 32.39 -24.41 -15.90
C PHE A 151 33.15 -24.33 -17.23
N LEU A 152 32.73 -23.46 -18.14
CA LEU A 152 33.41 -23.28 -19.43
C LEU A 152 34.83 -22.72 -19.25
N ILE A 153 35.02 -21.73 -18.38
CA ILE A 153 36.35 -21.14 -18.10
C ILE A 153 37.30 -22.17 -17.49
N THR A 154 36.83 -22.96 -16.52
CA THR A 154 37.67 -24.00 -15.92
C THR A 154 38.02 -25.06 -16.96
N ARG A 155 37.07 -25.52 -17.77
CA ARG A 155 37.33 -26.46 -18.87
C ARG A 155 38.37 -25.95 -19.88
N VAL A 156 38.27 -24.69 -20.32
CA VAL A 156 39.24 -24.10 -21.25
C VAL A 156 40.65 -24.04 -20.62
N ARG A 157 40.75 -23.65 -19.35
CA ARG A 157 42.03 -23.64 -18.62
C ARG A 157 42.66 -25.02 -18.46
N TYR A 158 41.88 -26.09 -18.31
CA TYR A 158 42.41 -27.45 -18.21
C TYR A 158 42.82 -28.04 -19.57
N LEU A 159 42.35 -27.47 -20.69
CA LEU A 159 42.65 -27.93 -22.05
C LEU A 159 43.82 -27.17 -22.71
N THR A 160 44.36 -26.13 -22.06
CA THR A 160 45.54 -25.35 -22.49
C THR A 160 46.73 -25.68 -21.60
#